data_AF-A0A3D4N6E5-F1
#
_entry.id   AF-A0A3D4N6E5-F1
#
_cell.length_a   1.000
_cell.length_b   1.000
_cell.length_c   1.000
_cell.angle_alpha   90.00
_cell.angle_beta   90.00
_cell.angle_gamma   90.00
#
_symmetry.space_group_name_H-M   'P 1'
#
loop_
_entity.id
_entity.type
_entity.pdbx_description
1 polymer ?
#
loop_
_entity_poly.entity_id
_entity_poly.type
_entity_poly.pdbx_seq_one_letter_code
_entity_poly.pdbx_strand_id
1 'polypeptide(L)'
;MVHDLSGGSMKKTTILLSSLLISMLLMTACNLPFGYTITRTDAEGTPNATLTALFDTSHNIPATITPPLIATSTAFLPTLELVTATPEPTLTETATITPVVIVVTATTAPTNAPAVRGNAQLYANYLGTAPVQDGTYAEWVEKTNKYTMPNFAWGKANWVNHADLEGAFAVAWDYDYLYLGFKITDDIYNQPYAGGNIYNGDTVEVLLDTNLLGDFYTTSLSSDDYQLGISAGSPSGSIETGAYLFYPSSVAGKRSQVVISKQFESATVYRIEAAIPWSIYGITPSAGMRLGFAVNVDDNDNVDSYKKMTMLSSAYGLSVFNPTTWGELVLVK
;
A
#
# COMPACT_ATOMS: atom_id res chain seq x y z
N MET A 1 -53.93 47.54 -57.94
CA MET A 1 -54.13 47.42 -56.49
C MET A 1 -54.21 45.93 -56.19
N VAL A 2 -53.33 45.28 -55.43
CA VAL A 2 -52.39 45.71 -54.39
C VAL A 2 -51.15 44.78 -54.46
N HIS A 3 -50.02 45.32 -54.03
CA HIS A 3 -48.72 44.71 -53.81
C HIS A 3 -48.73 43.33 -53.13
N ASP A 4 -47.76 42.47 -53.46
CA ASP A 4 -46.77 42.06 -52.44
C ASP A 4 -45.48 41.50 -53.07
N LEU A 5 -44.39 42.22 -52.84
CA LEU A 5 -43.00 41.84 -53.07
C LEU A 5 -42.35 41.59 -51.71
N SER A 6 -41.30 40.77 -51.70
CA SER A 6 -40.25 40.73 -50.68
C SER A 6 -40.46 39.76 -49.51
N GLY A 7 -39.57 38.77 -49.39
CA GLY A 7 -39.45 37.95 -48.19
C GLY A 7 -38.48 36.78 -48.27
N GLY A 8 -38.10 36.33 -49.48
CA GLY A 8 -37.31 35.10 -49.66
C GLY A 8 -35.79 35.25 -49.62
N SER A 9 -35.25 36.44 -49.92
CA SER A 9 -33.80 36.64 -50.08
C SER A 9 -33.09 36.87 -48.74
N MET A 10 -33.59 37.79 -47.91
CA MET A 10 -32.95 38.16 -46.64
C MET A 10 -32.81 36.99 -45.64
N LYS A 11 -33.82 36.12 -45.51
CA LYS A 11 -33.74 34.97 -44.56
C LYS A 11 -32.64 33.98 -44.92
N LYS A 12 -32.38 33.75 -46.21
CA LYS A 12 -31.33 32.81 -46.65
C LYS A 12 -29.94 33.40 -46.43
N THR A 13 -29.74 34.69 -46.66
CA THR A 13 -28.48 35.38 -46.38
C THR A 13 -28.20 35.46 -44.89
N THR A 14 -29.20 35.71 -44.04
CA THR A 14 -29.00 35.75 -42.58
C THR A 14 -28.66 34.37 -42.01
N ILE A 15 -29.23 33.28 -42.54
CA ILE A 15 -28.91 31.90 -42.12
C ILE A 15 -27.51 31.48 -42.58
N LEU A 16 -27.08 31.88 -43.78
CA LEU A 16 -25.73 31.62 -44.29
C LEU A 16 -24.66 32.40 -43.50
N LEU A 17 -24.90 33.68 -43.18
CA LEU A 17 -23.97 34.47 -42.38
C LEU A 17 -23.88 33.98 -40.92
N SER A 18 -24.99 33.56 -40.32
CA SER A 18 -24.97 33.01 -38.95
C SER A 18 -24.30 31.63 -38.88
N SER A 19 -24.45 30.79 -39.91
CA SER A 19 -23.75 29.50 -39.99
C SER A 19 -22.24 29.68 -40.19
N LEU A 20 -21.82 30.67 -40.99
CA LEU A 20 -20.41 30.99 -41.19
C LEU A 20 -19.77 31.56 -39.90
N LEU A 21 -20.50 32.41 -39.16
CA LEU A 21 -20.03 32.99 -37.90
C LEU A 21 -19.90 31.95 -36.78
N ILE A 22 -20.82 30.98 -36.70
CA ILE A 22 -20.76 29.86 -35.75
C ILE A 22 -19.59 28.91 -36.09
N SER A 23 -19.36 28.64 -37.37
CA SER A 23 -18.23 27.80 -37.82
C SER A 23 -16.87 28.48 -37.57
N MET A 24 -16.81 29.82 -37.66
CA MET A 24 -15.60 30.59 -37.35
C MET A 24 -15.33 30.66 -35.83
N LEU A 25 -16.37 30.73 -34.99
CA LEU A 25 -16.23 30.64 -33.51
C LEU A 25 -15.75 29.26 -33.04
N LEU A 26 -16.23 28.18 -33.67
CA LEU A 26 -15.82 26.80 -33.36
C LEU A 26 -14.36 26.51 -33.74
N MET A 27 -13.83 27.20 -34.76
CA MET A 27 -12.42 27.09 -35.18
C MET A 27 -11.46 27.90 -34.29
N THR A 28 -11.95 28.86 -33.50
CA THR A 28 -11.14 29.64 -32.54
C THR A 28 -11.12 29.07 -31.12
N ALA A 29 -12.00 28.11 -30.80
CA ALA A 29 -12.08 27.50 -29.47
C ALA A 29 -10.90 26.54 -29.15
N CYS A 30 -10.09 26.16 -30.15
CA CYS A 30 -8.93 25.29 -29.96
C CYS A 30 -7.59 26.03 -29.82
N ASN A 31 -7.58 27.36 -29.76
CA ASN A 31 -6.34 28.17 -29.66
C ASN A 31 -6.37 29.19 -28.51
N LEU A 32 -7.17 28.94 -27.46
CA LEU A 32 -7.07 29.72 -26.23
C LEU A 32 -5.79 29.33 -25.47
N PRO A 33 -4.87 30.26 -25.18
CA PRO A 33 -3.67 29.98 -24.39
C PRO A 33 -4.03 30.01 -22.90
N PHE A 34 -4.94 29.14 -22.48
CA PHE A 34 -5.19 28.84 -21.07
C PHE A 34 -4.67 27.44 -20.71
N GLY A 35 -3.54 27.06 -21.32
CA GLY A 35 -2.69 26.02 -20.76
C GLY A 35 -2.05 26.59 -19.49
N TYR A 36 -2.64 26.31 -18.34
CA TYR A 36 -1.93 26.44 -17.07
C TYR A 36 -0.76 25.45 -17.14
N THR A 37 0.40 25.94 -17.57
CA THR A 37 1.65 25.20 -17.40
C THR A 37 1.99 25.38 -15.94
N ILE A 38 1.64 24.41 -15.10
CA ILE A 38 2.18 24.34 -13.75
C ILE A 38 3.68 24.08 -13.94
N THR A 39 4.49 25.13 -13.83
CA THR A 39 5.93 24.98 -13.65
C THR A 39 6.14 24.31 -12.29
N ARG A 40 6.31 22.99 -12.30
CA ARG A 40 6.71 22.22 -11.12
C ARG A 40 8.19 22.43 -10.86
N THR A 41 8.51 22.85 -9.65
CA THR A 41 9.89 22.97 -9.17
C THR A 41 10.40 21.58 -8.81
N ASP A 42 11.46 21.16 -9.50
CA ASP A 42 12.16 19.91 -9.22
C ASP A 42 12.94 20.05 -7.90
N ALA A 43 12.42 19.43 -6.84
CA ALA A 43 13.19 19.18 -5.63
C ALA A 43 13.46 17.68 -5.53
N GLU A 44 14.66 17.27 -5.98
CA GLU A 44 15.14 15.89 -5.86
C GLU A 44 15.64 15.69 -4.42
N GLY A 45 14.89 14.94 -3.61
CA GLY A 45 15.23 14.61 -2.23
C GLY A 45 16.01 13.30 -2.13
N THR A 46 16.92 13.19 -1.16
CA THR A 46 17.52 11.87 -0.86
C THR A 46 16.54 11.03 -0.03
N PRO A 47 16.47 9.70 -0.20
CA PRO A 47 15.46 8.84 0.44
C PRO A 47 15.41 8.92 1.98
N ASN A 48 16.53 9.24 2.64
CA ASN A 48 16.58 9.37 4.09
C ASN A 48 16.01 10.72 4.57
N ALA A 49 16.19 11.78 3.78
CA ALA A 49 15.54 13.07 4.03
C ALA A 49 14.03 13.00 3.78
N THR A 50 13.60 12.21 2.79
CA THR A 50 12.20 11.90 2.48
C THR A 50 11.46 11.29 3.67
N LEU A 51 11.98 10.23 4.28
CA LEU A 51 11.27 9.56 5.38
C LEU A 51 11.15 10.46 6.61
N THR A 52 12.21 11.22 6.92
CA THR A 52 12.16 12.24 7.98
C THR A 52 11.11 13.30 7.65
N ALA A 53 11.12 13.88 6.45
CA ALA A 53 10.14 14.90 6.05
C ALA A 53 8.70 14.38 6.03
N LEU A 54 8.49 13.14 5.57
CA LEU A 54 7.17 12.52 5.51
C LEU A 54 6.64 12.24 6.91
N PHE A 55 7.41 11.68 7.83
CA PHE A 55 6.91 11.41 9.19
C PHE A 55 7.21 12.51 10.21
N ASP A 56 7.72 13.67 9.78
CA ASP A 56 7.96 14.77 10.70
C ASP A 56 6.63 15.35 11.22
N THR A 57 6.38 15.10 12.50
CA THR A 57 5.25 15.64 13.26
C THR A 57 5.53 17.06 13.79
N SER A 58 6.76 17.58 13.61
CA SER A 58 7.20 18.91 14.07
C SER A 58 6.53 20.07 13.36
N HIS A 59 5.82 19.83 12.25
CA HIS A 59 4.96 20.83 11.61
C HIS A 59 3.84 21.37 12.51
N ASN A 60 3.70 20.86 13.74
CA ASN A 60 2.83 21.42 14.79
C ASN A 60 3.54 22.05 16.02
N ILE A 61 4.88 22.18 16.08
CA ILE A 61 5.56 22.81 17.24
C ILE A 61 6.83 23.59 16.80
N PRO A 62 7.03 24.87 17.21
CA PRO A 62 8.23 25.63 16.85
C PRO A 62 9.52 25.06 17.47
N ALA A 63 10.63 25.24 16.74
CA ALA A 63 11.90 24.54 16.92
C ALA A 63 12.67 24.79 18.24
N THR A 64 13.70 23.94 18.43
CA THR A 64 14.86 23.96 19.36
C THR A 64 14.67 23.04 20.60
N ILE A 65 15.59 22.20 21.11
CA ILE A 65 17.07 22.12 21.11
C ILE A 65 17.50 20.64 21.26
N THR A 66 18.61 20.24 20.62
CA THR A 66 19.27 18.92 20.65
C THR A 66 19.79 18.47 22.04
N PRO A 67 19.64 17.19 22.43
CA PRO A 67 20.55 16.52 23.37
C PRO A 67 21.31 15.30 22.78
N PRO A 68 22.38 14.81 23.44
CA PRO A 68 23.49 14.08 22.82
C PRO A 68 23.45 12.53 22.86
N LEU A 69 24.44 11.97 22.15
CA LEU A 69 24.87 10.60 21.83
C LEU A 69 24.51 9.42 22.78
N ILE A 70 24.15 8.29 22.15
CA ILE A 70 23.76 6.99 22.73
C ILE A 70 25.00 6.15 23.11
N ALA A 71 24.96 5.54 24.30
CA ALA A 71 25.93 4.55 24.77
C ALA A 71 25.61 3.13 24.25
N THR A 72 26.63 2.41 23.79
CA THR A 72 26.53 1.01 23.33
C THR A 72 26.63 0.05 24.52
N SER A 73 25.75 -0.94 24.61
CA SER A 73 25.93 -2.09 25.51
C SER A 73 26.08 -3.39 24.71
N THR A 74 27.08 -4.18 25.07
CA THR A 74 27.37 -5.53 24.58
C THR A 74 26.73 -6.57 25.50
N ALA A 75 25.92 -7.47 24.94
CA ALA A 75 25.35 -8.62 25.65
C ALA A 75 26.21 -9.88 25.43
N PHE A 76 26.43 -10.65 26.50
CA PHE A 76 27.04 -11.99 26.47
C PHE A 76 25.94 -13.07 26.50
N LEU A 77 26.12 -14.13 25.72
CA LEU A 77 25.28 -15.34 25.72
C LEU A 77 25.90 -16.43 26.62
N PRO A 78 25.10 -17.22 27.37
CA PRO A 78 25.61 -18.35 28.13
C PRO A 78 25.79 -19.59 27.23
N THR A 79 26.86 -20.34 27.50
CA THR A 79 27.18 -21.63 26.85
C THR A 79 26.61 -22.77 27.69
N LEU A 80 25.86 -23.70 27.08
CA LEU A 80 25.38 -24.93 27.73
C LEU A 80 26.41 -26.06 27.56
N GLU A 81 26.72 -26.74 28.66
CA GLU A 81 27.56 -27.93 28.68
C GLU A 81 26.77 -29.20 28.34
N LEU A 82 27.41 -30.09 27.58
CA LEU A 82 26.92 -31.40 27.16
C LEU A 82 27.47 -32.48 28.13
N VAL A 83 26.60 -33.34 28.66
CA VAL A 83 27.00 -34.49 29.49
C VAL A 83 26.72 -35.80 28.74
N THR A 84 27.67 -36.75 28.85
CA THR A 84 27.80 -37.99 28.06
C THR A 84 27.52 -39.24 28.92
N ALA A 85 26.67 -40.16 28.42
CA ALA A 85 26.63 -41.65 28.43
C ALA A 85 26.93 -42.49 29.73
N THR A 86 26.00 -43.34 30.27
CA THR A 86 25.82 -44.84 30.08
C THR A 86 26.02 -45.60 31.44
N PRO A 87 25.56 -46.88 31.73
CA PRO A 87 24.79 -47.92 31.01
C PRO A 87 23.52 -48.53 31.72
N GLU A 88 22.83 -49.41 30.97
CA GLU A 88 21.78 -50.42 31.32
C GLU A 88 22.31 -51.55 32.26
N PRO A 89 21.50 -52.46 32.88
CA PRO A 89 20.50 -53.34 32.22
C PRO A 89 19.21 -53.68 33.03
N THR A 90 18.23 -54.34 32.41
CA THR A 90 17.58 -55.62 32.85
C THR A 90 16.27 -55.89 32.09
N LEU A 91 16.18 -57.07 31.49
CA LEU A 91 15.02 -57.59 30.75
C LEU A 91 13.92 -58.11 31.69
N THR A 92 12.66 -57.81 31.36
CA THR A 92 11.49 -58.58 31.81
C THR A 92 10.45 -58.55 30.69
N GLU A 93 10.09 -59.75 30.23
CA GLU A 93 9.18 -59.99 29.12
C GLU A 93 7.73 -59.83 29.60
N THR A 94 6.96 -58.94 28.98
CA THR A 94 5.50 -58.84 29.17
C THR A 94 4.85 -58.48 27.83
N ALA A 95 3.93 -59.33 27.40
CA ALA A 95 3.28 -59.25 26.09
C ALA A 95 2.60 -57.91 25.87
N THR A 96 2.95 -57.22 24.78
CA THR A 96 2.29 -56.00 24.34
C THR A 96 2.01 -56.08 22.84
N ILE A 97 0.72 -56.02 22.50
CA ILE A 97 0.14 -55.75 21.19
C ILE A 97 1.07 -54.98 20.25
N THR A 98 1.35 -55.55 19.08
CA THR A 98 2.21 -54.94 18.05
C THR A 98 1.45 -53.79 17.38
N PRO A 99 1.85 -52.51 17.55
CA PRO A 99 1.36 -51.46 16.68
C PRO A 99 1.99 -51.66 15.29
N VAL A 100 1.18 -51.53 14.24
CA VAL A 100 1.69 -51.38 12.88
C VAL A 100 2.48 -50.07 12.83
N VAL A 101 3.81 -50.16 12.80
CA VAL A 101 4.68 -49.00 12.59
C VAL A 101 4.59 -48.63 11.11
N ILE A 102 3.83 -47.60 10.79
CA ILE A 102 3.98 -46.91 9.51
C ILE A 102 5.32 -46.19 9.61
N VAL A 103 6.35 -46.75 8.99
CA VAL A 103 7.59 -46.02 8.75
C VAL A 103 7.27 -44.98 7.68
N VAL A 104 6.81 -43.81 8.12
CA VAL A 104 6.99 -42.60 7.33
C VAL A 104 8.48 -42.34 7.37
N THR A 105 9.19 -42.79 6.35
CA THR A 105 10.54 -42.30 6.10
C THR A 105 10.37 -40.79 5.99
N ALA A 106 10.80 -40.05 7.02
CA ALA A 106 10.98 -38.62 6.91
C ALA A 106 11.97 -38.45 5.76
N THR A 107 11.45 -38.06 4.60
CA THR A 107 12.26 -37.62 3.48
C THR A 107 13.17 -36.57 4.08
N THR A 108 14.47 -36.84 4.04
CA THR A 108 15.51 -35.95 4.53
C THR A 108 15.17 -34.53 4.08
N ALA A 109 14.81 -33.66 5.02
CA ALA A 109 14.51 -32.27 4.75
C ALA A 109 15.70 -31.71 3.95
N PRO A 110 15.47 -31.15 2.75
CA PRO A 110 16.55 -30.55 2.01
C PRO A 110 17.15 -29.42 2.86
N THR A 111 18.47 -29.42 2.87
CA THR A 111 19.37 -28.60 3.67
C THR A 111 19.10 -27.09 3.52
N ASN A 112 19.11 -26.38 4.64
CA ASN A 112 19.04 -24.92 4.84
C ASN A 112 19.30 -24.04 3.61
N ALA A 113 18.25 -23.47 3.02
CA ALA A 113 18.29 -22.25 2.22
C ALA A 113 17.88 -21.06 3.12
N PRO A 114 18.46 -19.85 2.97
CA PRO A 114 18.05 -18.70 3.78
C PRO A 114 16.60 -18.41 3.42
N ALA A 115 15.68 -18.62 4.36
CA ALA A 115 14.26 -18.58 4.06
C ALA A 115 13.74 -17.15 3.88
N VAL A 116 14.53 -16.20 3.38
CA VAL A 116 14.23 -14.77 3.28
C VAL A 116 14.08 -14.35 1.81
N ARG A 117 13.04 -13.57 1.49
CA ARG A 117 12.81 -12.95 0.17
C ARG A 117 13.97 -12.05 -0.24
N GLY A 118 14.08 -11.76 -1.54
CA GLY A 118 15.10 -10.85 -2.07
C GLY A 118 14.89 -9.38 -1.66
N ASN A 119 13.64 -9.01 -1.34
CA ASN A 119 13.28 -7.72 -0.76
C ASN A 119 13.56 -7.70 0.75
N ALA A 120 13.81 -6.50 1.30
CA ALA A 120 14.10 -6.34 2.72
C ALA A 120 12.94 -6.83 3.61
N GLN A 121 13.28 -7.42 4.76
CA GLN A 121 12.28 -7.71 5.80
C GLN A 121 11.83 -6.42 6.46
N LEU A 122 10.52 -6.23 6.49
CA LEU A 122 9.88 -5.20 7.26
C LEU A 122 9.44 -5.81 8.60
N TYR A 123 9.44 -5.00 9.64
CA TYR A 123 9.04 -5.36 10.99
C TYR A 123 7.85 -4.52 11.44
N ALA A 124 6.79 -5.17 11.88
CA ALA A 124 5.66 -4.53 12.56
C ALA A 124 5.80 -4.73 14.07
N ASN A 125 5.87 -3.64 14.84
CA ASN A 125 5.97 -3.72 16.30
C ASN A 125 4.59 -3.96 16.93
N TYR A 126 4.56 -4.74 18.00
CA TYR A 126 3.37 -4.97 18.80
C TYR A 126 2.99 -3.69 19.57
N LEU A 127 1.71 -3.32 19.52
CA LEU A 127 1.16 -2.21 20.29
C LEU A 127 0.35 -2.75 21.48
N GLY A 128 0.78 -2.40 22.69
CA GLY A 128 0.01 -2.69 23.91
C GLY A 128 -1.24 -1.81 24.08
N THR A 129 -1.40 -0.79 23.24
CA THR A 129 -2.57 0.10 23.19
C THR A 129 -2.87 0.37 21.73
N ALA A 130 -4.08 0.01 21.30
CA ALA A 130 -4.55 0.24 19.94
C ALA A 130 -4.48 1.74 19.59
N PRO A 131 -3.97 2.11 18.40
CA PRO A 131 -4.06 3.46 17.86
C PRO A 131 -5.50 3.94 17.72
N VAL A 132 -5.72 5.24 17.93
CA VAL A 132 -7.02 5.85 17.67
C VAL A 132 -7.06 6.18 16.18
N GLN A 133 -8.03 5.61 15.45
CA GLN A 133 -8.16 5.87 14.02
C GLN A 133 -8.76 7.27 13.80
N ASP A 134 -7.93 8.31 13.80
CA ASP A 134 -8.34 9.72 13.69
C ASP A 134 -7.68 10.48 12.54
N GLY A 135 -6.76 9.83 11.82
CA GLY A 135 -6.06 10.35 10.65
C GLY A 135 -4.72 10.99 11.03
N THR A 136 -4.39 10.99 12.32
CA THR A 136 -3.14 11.50 12.88
C THR A 136 -2.35 10.35 13.49
N TYR A 137 -1.08 10.20 13.11
CA TYR A 137 -0.26 9.07 13.59
C TYR A 137 0.47 9.35 14.90
N ALA A 138 0.16 10.48 15.56
CA ALA A 138 1.02 11.08 16.58
C ALA A 138 1.19 10.19 17.82
N GLU A 139 0.22 9.33 18.09
CA GLU A 139 0.16 8.48 19.28
C GLU A 139 0.90 7.14 19.13
N TRP A 140 1.19 6.69 17.91
CA TRP A 140 1.77 5.36 17.66
C TRP A 140 2.94 5.32 16.68
N VAL A 141 3.14 6.31 15.81
CA VAL A 141 4.16 6.23 14.76
C VAL A 141 5.58 6.09 15.29
N GLU A 142 5.89 6.72 16.44
CA GLU A 142 7.21 6.60 17.09
C GLU A 142 7.40 5.27 17.84
N LYS A 143 6.33 4.50 18.04
CA LYS A 143 6.39 3.17 18.67
C LYS A 143 6.59 2.05 17.65
N THR A 144 6.62 2.38 16.36
CA THR A 144 6.78 1.41 15.29
C THR A 144 7.80 1.82 14.24
N ASN A 145 8.03 0.93 13.28
CA ASN A 145 8.91 1.18 12.16
C ASN A 145 8.17 1.87 11.01
N LYS A 146 8.92 2.69 10.28
CA LYS A 146 8.47 3.52 9.17
C LYS A 146 9.25 3.13 7.92
N TYR A 147 8.57 3.06 6.79
CA TYR A 147 9.11 2.57 5.52
C TYR A 147 8.67 3.48 4.39
N THR A 148 9.45 3.52 3.32
CA THR A 148 9.11 4.25 2.09
C THR A 148 8.58 3.30 1.03
N MET A 149 7.95 3.88 -0.01
CA MET A 149 7.59 3.19 -1.25
C MET A 149 8.42 3.75 -2.41
N PRO A 150 9.74 3.47 -2.49
CA PRO A 150 10.62 4.16 -3.44
C PRO A 150 10.65 3.50 -4.83
N ASN A 151 10.01 2.34 -5.01
CA ASN A 151 10.18 1.50 -6.18
C ASN A 151 9.00 1.65 -7.13
N PHE A 152 9.27 1.70 -8.44
CA PHE A 152 8.22 1.70 -9.44
C PHE A 152 7.73 0.27 -9.72
N ALA A 153 6.46 0.00 -9.46
CA ALA A 153 5.77 -1.22 -9.87
C ALA A 153 5.10 -1.05 -11.25
N TRP A 154 4.64 0.17 -11.55
CA TRP A 154 4.02 0.54 -12.82
C TRP A 154 4.29 2.00 -13.15
N GLY A 155 4.20 2.36 -14.43
CA GLY A 155 4.03 3.76 -14.81
C GLY A 155 5.20 4.70 -14.60
N LYS A 156 6.44 4.21 -14.40
CA LYS A 156 7.63 5.06 -14.17
C LYS A 156 7.77 6.25 -15.13
N ALA A 157 7.37 6.09 -16.40
CA ALA A 157 7.47 7.15 -17.40
C ALA A 157 6.44 8.28 -17.23
N ASN A 158 5.40 8.05 -16.43
CA ASN A 158 4.39 9.04 -16.07
C ASN A 158 4.84 9.83 -14.83
N TRP A 159 5.68 9.23 -13.98
CA TRP A 159 6.20 9.89 -12.79
C TRP A 159 7.13 11.07 -13.12
N VAL A 160 6.83 12.25 -12.59
CA VAL A 160 7.60 13.48 -12.86
C VAL A 160 8.67 13.73 -11.79
N ASN A 161 8.29 13.86 -10.52
CA ASN A 161 9.22 14.08 -9.39
C ASN A 161 8.52 13.75 -8.04
N HIS A 162 9.18 13.96 -6.89
CA HIS A 162 8.60 13.61 -5.58
C HIS A 162 7.33 14.38 -5.20
N ALA A 163 7.04 15.50 -5.87
CA ALA A 163 5.75 16.17 -5.71
C ALA A 163 4.62 15.48 -6.48
N ASP A 164 4.94 14.62 -7.47
CA ASP A 164 3.97 13.82 -8.25
C ASP A 164 3.32 12.79 -7.37
N LEU A 165 4.19 11.98 -6.78
CA LEU A 165 3.82 10.85 -5.98
C LEU A 165 5.04 10.48 -5.16
N GLU A 166 4.86 10.48 -3.86
CA GLU A 166 5.81 9.92 -2.92
C GLU A 166 5.03 9.38 -1.73
N GLY A 167 5.35 8.14 -1.33
CA GLY A 167 4.64 7.47 -0.26
C GLY A 167 5.57 6.97 0.82
N ALA A 168 5.11 7.07 2.07
CA ALA A 168 5.68 6.34 3.18
C ALA A 168 4.59 5.80 4.10
N PHE A 169 4.89 4.72 4.80
CA PHE A 169 3.95 4.07 5.70
C PHE A 169 4.61 3.63 7.02
N ALA A 170 3.83 3.61 8.08
CA ALA A 170 4.14 2.96 9.34
C ALA A 170 3.27 1.71 9.46
N VAL A 171 3.82 0.64 10.04
CA VAL A 171 3.11 -0.63 10.20
C VAL A 171 3.30 -1.16 11.61
N ALA A 172 2.24 -1.55 12.27
CA ALA A 172 2.25 -2.10 13.61
C ALA A 172 1.17 -3.18 13.75
N TRP A 173 1.14 -3.91 14.86
CA TRP A 173 0.11 -4.93 15.05
C TRP A 173 -0.29 -5.09 16.51
N ASP A 174 -1.46 -5.66 16.72
CA ASP A 174 -1.82 -6.35 17.96
C ASP A 174 -2.56 -7.65 17.62
N TYR A 175 -3.17 -8.29 18.62
CA TYR A 175 -3.86 -9.56 18.40
C TYR A 175 -5.14 -9.43 17.56
N ASP A 176 -5.69 -8.23 17.42
CA ASP A 176 -6.95 -7.97 16.73
C ASP A 176 -6.72 -7.40 15.32
N TYR A 177 -5.72 -6.53 15.14
CA TYR A 177 -5.50 -5.78 13.90
C TYR A 177 -4.03 -5.74 13.45
N LEU A 178 -3.87 -5.66 12.12
CA LEU A 178 -2.71 -5.04 11.48
C LEU A 178 -3.02 -3.55 11.31
N TYR A 179 -2.18 -2.69 11.87
CA TYR A 179 -2.30 -1.24 11.75
C TYR A 179 -1.36 -0.71 10.68
N LEU A 180 -1.91 0.11 9.77
CA LEU A 180 -1.14 0.80 8.75
C LEU A 180 -1.48 2.28 8.77
N GLY A 181 -0.44 3.12 8.71
CA GLY A 181 -0.57 4.56 8.57
C GLY A 181 0.21 5.03 7.36
N PHE A 182 -0.44 5.70 6.41
CA PHE A 182 0.15 6.10 5.13
C PHE A 182 0.19 7.61 5.00
N LYS A 183 1.37 8.19 4.84
CA LYS A 183 1.50 9.60 4.45
C LYS A 183 2.01 9.69 3.02
N ILE A 184 1.22 10.36 2.17
CA ILE A 184 1.44 10.41 0.73
C ILE A 184 1.46 11.87 0.30
N THR A 185 2.47 12.20 -0.50
CA THR A 185 2.55 13.41 -1.29
C THR A 185 2.06 13.09 -2.70
N ASP A 186 1.16 13.90 -3.22
CA ASP A 186 0.51 13.75 -4.52
C ASP A 186 0.03 15.13 -4.98
N ASP A 187 0.42 15.61 -6.16
CA ASP A 187 0.05 16.95 -6.61
C ASP A 187 -1.38 17.05 -7.15
N ILE A 188 -1.99 15.94 -7.56
CA ILE A 188 -3.38 15.88 -8.06
C ILE A 188 -4.11 14.65 -7.51
N TYR A 189 -4.47 14.72 -6.23
CA TYR A 189 -5.37 13.73 -5.64
C TYR A 189 -6.76 13.72 -6.32
N ASN A 190 -7.07 12.62 -6.98
CA ASN A 190 -8.27 12.28 -7.70
C ASN A 190 -8.75 10.84 -7.40
N GLN A 191 -9.80 10.77 -6.58
CA GLN A 191 -10.48 9.52 -6.25
C GLN A 191 -12.01 9.62 -6.41
N PRO A 192 -12.52 9.48 -7.65
CA PRO A 192 -13.96 9.46 -7.94
C PRO A 192 -14.57 8.05 -7.86
N TYR A 193 -13.77 7.02 -7.59
CA TYR A 193 -14.19 5.62 -7.62
C TYR A 193 -14.46 5.04 -6.23
N ALA A 194 -15.29 4.00 -6.18
CA ALA A 194 -15.64 3.29 -4.96
C ALA A 194 -15.72 1.78 -5.20
N GLY A 195 -15.69 1.01 -4.11
CA GLY A 195 -15.84 -0.45 -4.14
C GLY A 195 -14.73 -1.11 -4.96
N GLY A 196 -15.09 -2.03 -5.85
CA GLY A 196 -14.12 -2.77 -6.65
C GLY A 196 -13.39 -1.94 -7.70
N ASN A 197 -13.71 -0.66 -7.86
CA ASN A 197 -13.08 0.22 -8.85
C ASN A 197 -12.08 1.22 -8.26
N ILE A 198 -11.85 1.19 -6.93
CA ILE A 198 -10.97 2.18 -6.27
C ILE A 198 -9.57 2.25 -6.91
N TYR A 199 -9.04 1.11 -7.40
CA TYR A 199 -7.76 1.01 -8.11
C TYR A 199 -7.63 1.90 -9.37
N ASN A 200 -8.72 2.49 -9.86
CA ASN A 200 -8.69 3.43 -10.98
C ASN A 200 -8.39 4.87 -10.55
N GLY A 201 -8.36 5.19 -9.26
CA GLY A 201 -7.97 6.49 -8.71
C GLY A 201 -6.89 6.32 -7.65
N ASP A 202 -6.55 7.38 -6.92
CA ASP A 202 -5.48 7.27 -5.92
C ASP A 202 -5.89 6.39 -4.76
N THR A 203 -5.12 5.34 -4.57
CA THR A 203 -5.45 4.22 -3.67
C THR A 203 -4.16 3.67 -3.11
N VAL A 204 -4.19 3.22 -1.85
CA VAL A 204 -3.12 2.38 -1.33
C VAL A 204 -3.51 0.92 -1.41
N GLU A 205 -2.58 0.07 -1.82
CA GLU A 205 -2.79 -1.37 -1.89
C GLU A 205 -1.86 -2.08 -0.91
N VAL A 206 -2.42 -3.05 -0.18
CA VAL A 206 -1.69 -3.92 0.74
C VAL A 206 -1.71 -5.33 0.18
N LEU A 207 -0.53 -5.85 -0.14
CA LEU A 207 -0.34 -7.24 -0.54
C LEU A 207 0.10 -8.04 0.68
N LEU A 208 -0.55 -9.17 0.93
CA LEU A 208 -0.25 -10.04 2.06
C LEU A 208 -0.33 -11.51 1.67
N ASP A 209 0.78 -12.22 1.79
CA ASP A 209 0.87 -13.68 1.67
C ASP A 209 0.91 -14.26 3.09
N THR A 210 -0.13 -15.01 3.43
CA THR A 210 -0.34 -15.53 4.79
C THR A 210 0.33 -16.86 5.06
N ASN A 211 0.86 -17.53 4.04
CA ASN A 211 1.55 -18.81 4.17
C ASN A 211 2.87 -18.85 3.36
N LEU A 212 3.55 -17.72 3.38
CA LEU A 212 4.90 -17.46 2.85
C LEU A 212 5.88 -18.64 2.90
N LEU A 213 5.98 -19.33 4.03
CA LEU A 213 6.96 -20.43 4.17
C LEU A 213 6.45 -21.76 3.60
N GLY A 214 5.13 -21.96 3.55
CA GLY A 214 4.52 -23.18 3.00
C GLY A 214 4.56 -23.23 1.48
N ASP A 215 4.56 -22.07 0.81
CA ASP A 215 4.56 -21.99 -0.65
C ASP A 215 5.54 -20.94 -1.19
N PHE A 216 6.67 -20.76 -0.48
CA PHE A 216 7.70 -19.74 -0.72
C PHE A 216 8.13 -19.58 -2.19
N TYR A 217 8.08 -20.59 -3.04
CA TYR A 217 8.50 -20.47 -4.44
C TYR A 217 7.35 -20.33 -5.45
N THR A 218 6.11 -20.20 -4.99
CA THR A 218 4.92 -20.10 -5.84
C THR A 218 4.82 -18.71 -6.47
N THR A 219 4.87 -18.66 -7.81
CA THR A 219 4.93 -17.40 -8.58
C THR A 219 3.57 -16.89 -9.04
N SER A 220 2.48 -17.40 -8.48
CA SER A 220 1.11 -17.07 -8.89
C SER A 220 0.23 -17.02 -7.65
N LEU A 221 -0.74 -16.10 -7.66
CA LEU A 221 -1.63 -15.94 -6.51
C LEU A 221 -2.37 -17.23 -6.17
N SER A 222 -2.42 -17.54 -4.88
CA SER A 222 -3.12 -18.65 -4.26
C SER A 222 -4.31 -18.15 -3.42
N SER A 223 -4.88 -19.02 -2.58
CA SER A 223 -5.96 -18.66 -1.65
C SER A 223 -5.49 -17.95 -0.38
N ASP A 224 -4.18 -17.95 -0.13
CA ASP A 224 -3.51 -17.33 1.00
C ASP A 224 -2.83 -16.00 0.64
N ASP A 225 -2.94 -15.59 -0.63
CA ASP A 225 -2.47 -14.31 -1.16
C ASP A 225 -3.61 -13.29 -1.27
N TYR A 226 -3.43 -12.17 -0.58
CA TYR A 226 -4.43 -11.12 -0.45
C TYR A 226 -3.94 -9.83 -1.09
N GLN A 227 -4.84 -9.14 -1.80
CA GLN A 227 -4.65 -7.76 -2.26
C GLN A 227 -5.82 -6.94 -1.75
N LEU A 228 -5.56 -6.03 -0.82
CA LEU A 228 -6.54 -5.14 -0.23
C LEU A 228 -6.27 -3.71 -0.70
N GLY A 229 -7.21 -3.11 -1.43
CA GLY A 229 -7.20 -1.67 -1.71
C GLY A 229 -7.86 -0.90 -0.57
N ILE A 230 -7.28 0.24 -0.21
CA ILE A 230 -7.77 1.17 0.80
C ILE A 230 -7.79 2.56 0.18
N SER A 231 -8.95 3.20 0.22
CA SER A 231 -9.18 4.50 -0.39
C SER A 231 -9.53 5.53 0.68
N ALA A 232 -8.91 6.72 0.59
CA ALA A 232 -9.34 7.89 1.33
C ALA A 232 -10.67 8.47 0.78
N GLY A 233 -11.25 7.95 -0.30
CA GLY A 233 -12.41 8.56 -0.94
C GLY A 233 -12.12 9.97 -1.44
N SER A 234 -13.14 10.77 -1.74
CA SER A 234 -12.93 12.10 -2.32
C SER A 234 -12.69 13.17 -1.24
N PRO A 235 -11.96 14.27 -1.56
CA PRO A 235 -11.79 15.40 -0.64
C PRO A 235 -13.11 16.10 -0.32
N SER A 236 -14.04 16.11 -1.29
CA SER A 236 -15.39 16.66 -1.12
C SER A 236 -16.29 15.86 -0.18
N GLY A 237 -15.91 14.62 0.15
CA GLY A 237 -16.76 13.69 0.92
C GLY A 237 -17.89 13.05 0.10
N SER A 238 -17.98 13.29 -1.21
CA SER A 238 -18.98 12.62 -2.06
C SER A 238 -18.69 11.12 -2.25
N ILE A 239 -17.42 10.73 -2.14
CA ILE A 239 -16.99 9.34 -2.06
C ILE A 239 -16.41 9.12 -0.66
N GLU A 240 -17.01 8.18 0.07
CA GLU A 240 -16.56 7.80 1.41
C GLU A 240 -15.25 7.02 1.38
N THR A 241 -14.57 6.95 2.53
CA THR A 241 -13.46 6.00 2.69
C THR A 241 -13.94 4.57 2.49
N GLY A 242 -13.05 3.69 2.06
CA GLY A 242 -13.42 2.30 1.87
C GLY A 242 -12.25 1.37 1.65
N ALA A 243 -12.43 0.13 2.06
CA ALA A 243 -11.54 -0.97 1.73
C ALA A 243 -12.26 -2.00 0.84
N TYR A 244 -11.55 -2.53 -0.15
CA TYR A 244 -12.02 -3.57 -1.03
C TYR A 244 -10.95 -4.65 -1.20
N LEU A 245 -11.31 -5.90 -0.96
CA LEU A 245 -10.44 -7.03 -1.19
C LEU A 245 -10.57 -7.49 -2.64
N PHE A 246 -9.49 -7.42 -3.41
CA PHE A 246 -9.43 -7.84 -4.81
C PHE A 246 -9.07 -9.32 -4.93
N TYR A 247 -8.10 -9.77 -4.14
CA TYR A 247 -7.65 -11.15 -4.09
C TYR A 247 -7.70 -11.71 -2.66
N PRO A 248 -7.99 -13.02 -2.50
CA PRO A 248 -8.32 -13.96 -3.56
C PRO A 248 -9.69 -13.69 -4.17
N SER A 249 -9.81 -13.86 -5.50
CA SER A 249 -11.00 -13.46 -6.25
C SER A 249 -12.28 -14.18 -5.84
N SER A 250 -12.14 -15.39 -5.26
CA SER A 250 -13.25 -16.19 -4.70
C SER A 250 -13.95 -15.54 -3.52
N VAL A 251 -13.28 -14.61 -2.83
CA VAL A 251 -13.81 -13.89 -1.66
C VAL A 251 -13.73 -12.38 -1.83
N ALA A 252 -13.55 -11.89 -3.06
CA ALA A 252 -13.46 -10.47 -3.37
C ALA A 252 -14.71 -9.71 -2.90
N GLY A 253 -14.52 -8.47 -2.43
CA GLY A 253 -15.62 -7.66 -1.95
C GLY A 253 -15.23 -6.55 -0.98
N LYS A 254 -16.21 -5.72 -0.64
CA LYS A 254 -16.06 -4.64 0.34
C LYS A 254 -15.67 -5.20 1.71
N ARG A 255 -14.75 -4.53 2.40
CA ARG A 255 -14.30 -4.85 3.77
C ARG A 255 -14.69 -3.73 4.73
N SER A 256 -15.98 -3.66 5.09
CA SER A 256 -16.51 -2.64 6.01
C SER A 256 -16.01 -2.78 7.45
N GLN A 257 -15.39 -3.91 7.78
CA GLN A 257 -14.75 -4.15 9.08
C GLN A 257 -13.37 -3.50 9.20
N VAL A 258 -12.77 -3.01 8.11
CA VAL A 258 -11.56 -2.18 8.19
C VAL A 258 -11.97 -0.81 8.71
N VAL A 259 -11.40 -0.39 9.83
CA VAL A 259 -11.62 0.97 10.36
C VAL A 259 -10.64 1.88 9.65
N ILE A 260 -11.16 2.92 8.98
CA ILE A 260 -10.36 3.84 8.17
C ILE A 260 -10.63 5.27 8.61
N SER A 261 -9.58 6.01 8.90
CA SER A 261 -9.60 7.47 9.04
C SER A 261 -8.73 8.10 7.96
N LYS A 262 -9.00 9.38 7.66
CA LYS A 262 -8.27 10.14 6.65
C LYS A 262 -8.04 11.57 7.08
N GLN A 263 -6.98 12.17 6.58
CA GLN A 263 -6.75 13.61 6.69
C GLN A 263 -6.09 14.14 5.41
N PHE A 264 -6.68 15.18 4.81
CA PHE A 264 -6.01 15.98 3.78
C PHE A 264 -5.26 17.11 4.50
N GLU A 265 -3.96 16.89 4.76
CA GLU A 265 -3.10 17.81 5.52
C GLU A 265 -2.84 19.10 4.74
N SER A 266 -2.72 18.98 3.41
CA SER A 266 -2.62 20.11 2.49
C SER A 266 -3.26 19.75 1.15
N ALA A 267 -3.13 20.63 0.16
CA ALA A 267 -3.56 20.33 -1.20
C ALA A 267 -2.79 19.16 -1.83
N THR A 268 -1.56 18.91 -1.36
CA THR A 268 -0.66 17.91 -1.97
C THR A 268 -0.25 16.80 -1.02
N VAL A 269 -0.86 16.73 0.18
CA VAL A 269 -0.49 15.73 1.19
C VAL A 269 -1.75 15.19 1.83
N TYR A 270 -1.90 13.87 1.81
CA TYR A 270 -2.97 13.18 2.49
C TYR A 270 -2.47 12.01 3.33
N ARG A 271 -3.33 11.61 4.25
CA ARG A 271 -3.07 10.61 5.28
C ARG A 271 -4.22 9.63 5.35
N ILE A 272 -3.88 8.36 5.53
CA ILE A 272 -4.82 7.26 5.83
C ILE A 272 -4.34 6.52 7.07
N GLU A 273 -5.19 6.25 8.05
CA GLU A 273 -4.98 5.16 9.01
C GLU A 273 -5.96 4.04 8.72
N ALA A 274 -5.46 2.81 8.83
CA ALA A 274 -6.26 1.61 8.68
C ALA A 274 -5.96 0.64 9.81
N ALA A 275 -6.98 0.26 10.57
CA ALA A 275 -6.98 -0.93 11.41
C ALA A 275 -7.65 -2.08 10.64
N ILE A 276 -6.84 -3.05 10.21
CA ILE A 276 -7.26 -4.18 9.38
C ILE A 276 -7.40 -5.42 10.26
N PRO A 277 -8.61 -5.95 10.50
CA PRO A 277 -8.78 -7.15 11.30
C PRO A 277 -8.07 -8.34 10.68
N TRP A 278 -7.33 -9.12 11.48
CA TRP A 278 -6.68 -10.36 11.01
C TRP A 278 -7.65 -11.39 10.43
N SER A 279 -8.92 -11.33 10.84
CA SER A 279 -10.00 -12.17 10.31
C SER A 279 -10.27 -11.98 8.81
N ILE A 280 -9.86 -10.84 8.21
CA ILE A 280 -9.89 -10.67 6.74
C ILE A 280 -8.96 -11.68 6.05
N TYR A 281 -7.84 -11.99 6.71
CA TYR A 281 -6.77 -12.84 6.21
C TYR A 281 -6.88 -14.29 6.70
N GLY A 282 -7.89 -14.62 7.51
CA GLY A 282 -8.11 -15.98 8.00
C GLY A 282 -7.00 -16.53 8.91
N ILE A 283 -6.14 -15.68 9.45
CA ILE A 283 -5.02 -16.07 10.32
C ILE A 283 -5.15 -15.51 11.73
N THR A 284 -4.47 -16.15 12.69
CA THR A 284 -4.25 -15.63 14.04
C THR A 284 -2.81 -15.15 14.15
N PRO A 285 -2.55 -13.86 14.43
CA PRO A 285 -1.19 -13.34 14.46
C PRO A 285 -0.41 -13.91 15.67
N SER A 286 0.91 -14.02 15.51
CA SER A 286 1.80 -14.38 16.61
C SER A 286 3.16 -13.70 16.44
N ALA A 287 3.85 -13.45 17.56
CA ALA A 287 5.20 -12.90 17.51
C ALA A 287 6.15 -13.88 16.79
N GLY A 288 6.96 -13.35 15.88
CA GLY A 288 7.83 -14.12 14.98
C GLY A 288 7.14 -14.64 13.72
N MET A 289 5.83 -14.43 13.54
CA MET A 289 5.13 -14.75 12.30
C MET A 289 5.72 -13.94 11.14
N ARG A 290 5.95 -14.62 10.02
CA ARG A 290 6.49 -14.05 8.78
C ARG A 290 5.45 -14.19 7.68
N LEU A 291 5.14 -13.08 7.04
CA LEU A 291 4.13 -12.94 5.99
C LEU A 291 4.83 -12.38 4.75
N GLY A 292 4.45 -12.78 3.54
CA GLY A 292 4.88 -12.03 2.35
C GLY A 292 4.11 -10.71 2.33
N PHE A 293 4.77 -9.62 1.95
CA PHE A 293 4.19 -8.30 2.16
C PHE A 293 4.71 -7.24 1.19
N ALA A 294 3.81 -6.41 0.69
CA ALA A 294 4.16 -5.17 0.01
C ALA A 294 3.06 -4.12 0.24
N VAL A 295 3.46 -2.86 0.26
CA VAL A 295 2.55 -1.72 0.25
C VAL A 295 2.80 -0.92 -1.02
N ASN A 296 1.73 -0.57 -1.70
CA ASN A 296 1.75 0.22 -2.93
C ASN A 296 0.87 1.45 -2.79
N VAL A 297 1.19 2.47 -3.59
CA VAL A 297 0.32 3.62 -3.81
C VAL A 297 0.16 3.81 -5.31
N ASP A 298 -1.09 3.84 -5.74
CA ASP A 298 -1.53 4.19 -7.09
C ASP A 298 -1.76 5.68 -7.18
N ASP A 299 -1.35 6.25 -8.31
CA ASP A 299 -1.51 7.64 -8.68
C ASP A 299 -2.23 7.73 -10.05
N ASN A 300 -3.34 8.46 -10.05
CA ASN A 300 -4.11 8.83 -11.21
C ASN A 300 -4.54 10.31 -11.13
N ASP A 301 -3.76 11.18 -11.77
CA ASP A 301 -4.01 12.59 -12.10
C ASP A 301 -5.26 12.88 -12.99
N ASN A 302 -6.38 12.20 -12.77
CA ASN A 302 -7.61 12.32 -13.55
C ASN A 302 -7.44 11.99 -15.04
N VAL A 303 -6.68 10.92 -15.28
CA VAL A 303 -6.50 10.30 -16.58
C VAL A 303 -7.48 9.14 -16.78
N ASP A 304 -7.97 9.03 -18.01
CA ASP A 304 -8.93 8.00 -18.44
C ASP A 304 -8.27 6.66 -18.80
N SER A 305 -6.95 6.56 -18.65
CA SER A 305 -6.17 5.39 -19.06
C SER A 305 -5.21 4.96 -17.97
N TYR A 306 -5.34 3.71 -17.53
CA TYR A 306 -4.41 3.05 -16.60
C TYR A 306 -2.94 3.07 -17.09
N LYS A 307 -2.71 3.25 -18.41
CA LYS A 307 -1.35 3.40 -18.96
C LYS A 307 -0.65 4.69 -18.52
N LYS A 308 -1.41 5.67 -18.07
CA LYS A 308 -0.95 6.98 -17.61
C LYS A 308 -0.85 7.08 -16.09
N MET A 309 -1.21 6.02 -15.36
CA MET A 309 -1.06 5.96 -13.90
C MET A 309 0.37 5.61 -13.51
N THR A 310 0.76 5.99 -12.30
CA THR A 310 1.99 5.55 -11.64
C THR A 310 1.63 4.62 -10.48
N MET A 311 2.44 3.59 -10.23
CA MET A 311 2.34 2.82 -8.98
C MET A 311 3.72 2.75 -8.33
N LEU A 312 3.83 3.30 -7.12
CA LEU A 312 5.00 3.14 -6.27
C LEU A 312 4.80 2.00 -5.28
N SER A 313 5.88 1.34 -4.87
CA SER A 313 5.88 0.16 -4.01
C SER A 313 7.04 0.15 -3.02
N SER A 314 6.77 -0.44 -1.85
CA SER A 314 7.80 -0.81 -0.88
C SER A 314 8.73 -1.91 -1.38
N ALA A 315 8.29 -2.75 -2.34
CA ALA A 315 9.05 -3.88 -2.87
C ALA A 315 9.75 -3.52 -4.19
N TYR A 316 11.05 -3.77 -4.26
CA TYR A 316 11.82 -3.63 -5.49
C TYR A 316 11.42 -4.72 -6.50
N GLY A 317 11.16 -4.32 -7.74
CA GLY A 317 10.79 -5.24 -8.83
C GLY A 317 9.42 -5.88 -8.65
N LEU A 318 8.50 -5.24 -7.93
CA LEU A 318 7.17 -5.76 -7.67
C LEU A 318 6.46 -6.19 -8.96
N SER A 319 5.91 -7.40 -8.95
CA SER A 319 4.85 -7.86 -9.84
C SER A 319 3.67 -8.27 -8.98
N VAL A 320 2.56 -7.51 -9.05
CA VAL A 320 1.39 -7.68 -8.17
C VAL A 320 0.89 -9.12 -8.14
N PHE A 321 0.88 -9.83 -9.28
CA PHE A 321 0.35 -11.19 -9.38
C PHE A 321 1.38 -12.30 -9.13
N ASN A 322 2.59 -11.94 -8.69
CA ASN A 322 3.66 -12.88 -8.36
C ASN A 322 4.17 -12.62 -6.92
N PRO A 323 3.66 -13.38 -5.92
CA PRO A 323 4.06 -13.25 -4.52
C PRO A 323 5.55 -13.36 -4.25
N THR A 324 6.31 -14.05 -5.13
CA THR A 324 7.76 -14.16 -4.97
C THR A 324 8.52 -12.84 -5.13
N THR A 325 7.87 -11.83 -5.72
CA THR A 325 8.42 -10.48 -5.86
C THR A 325 8.10 -9.57 -4.68
N TRP A 326 7.24 -10.02 -3.76
CA TRP A 326 6.88 -9.23 -2.58
C TRP A 326 8.03 -9.26 -1.56
N GLY A 327 7.97 -8.35 -0.59
CA GLY A 327 8.84 -8.37 0.59
C GLY A 327 8.32 -9.31 1.65
N GLU A 328 8.76 -9.07 2.88
CA GLU A 328 8.23 -9.77 4.04
C GLU A 328 7.84 -8.80 5.15
N LEU A 329 6.84 -9.18 5.93
CA LEU A 329 6.51 -8.55 7.19
C LEU A 329 6.73 -9.56 8.33
N VAL A 330 7.50 -9.17 9.33
CA VAL A 330 7.72 -9.93 10.54
C VAL A 330 7.02 -9.24 11.71
N LEU A 331 6.16 -9.98 12.41
CA LEU A 331 5.46 -9.49 13.59
C LEU A 331 6.39 -9.59 14.81
N VAL A 332 6.80 -8.46 15.40
CA VAL A 332 7.70 -8.42 16.56
C VAL A 332 6.99 -7.90 17.80
N LYS A 333 7.37 -8.39 18.99
CA LYS A 333 6.79 -8.02 20.28
C LYS A 333 7.88 -7.79 21.31
#